data_AF-A0A0D6M088-F1
#
_entry.id   AF-A0A0D6M088-F1
#
_cell.length_a   1.000
_cell.length_b   1.000
_cell.length_c   1.000
_cell.angle_alpha   90.00
_cell.angle_beta   90.00
_cell.angle_gamma   90.00
#
_symmetry.space_group_name_H-M   'P 1'
#
loop_
_entity.id
_entity.type
_entity.pdbx_description
1 polymer ?
#
loop_
_entity_poly.entity_id
_entity_poly.type
_entity_poly.pdbx_seq_one_letter_code
_entity_poly.pdbx_strand_id
1 'polypeptide(L)'
;MVLLQTMFRRHCVVAEVLKTTDWVLFIDADIGIVNPTRLIEEFIDTRYDLTFYDRFCSWEVAMGSYIVKNTQFSRSFLLNFANFETHLPDSFHGSDNGAIHAYLLETLMPESRREAHVCYSIWHQSTGFDDLFLYEACIRSILGSQRNFEKVRIVRKVNLLVPE
;
A
#
# COMPACT_ATOMS: atom_id res chain seq x y z
N MET A 1 12.12 -23.71 5.06
CA MET A 1 11.95 -22.77 6.18
C MET A 1 11.92 -21.39 5.57
N VAL A 2 10.72 -20.81 5.39
CA VAL A 2 10.56 -19.50 4.74
C VAL A 2 11.13 -18.45 5.69
N LEU A 3 12.25 -17.84 5.33
CA LEU A 3 12.74 -16.63 5.98
C LEU A 3 11.77 -15.51 5.59
N LEU A 4 10.80 -15.23 6.45
CA LEU A 4 9.85 -14.15 6.27
C LEU A 4 10.64 -12.82 6.12
N GLN A 5 10.54 -12.17 4.97
CA GLN A 5 11.11 -10.85 4.72
C GLN A 5 10.60 -9.89 5.80
N THR A 6 11.53 -9.16 6.43
CA THR A 6 11.22 -8.31 7.58
C THR A 6 10.17 -7.24 7.23
N MET A 7 10.16 -6.79 5.97
CA MET A 7 9.19 -5.81 5.47
C MET A 7 7.75 -6.33 5.47
N PHE A 8 7.50 -7.59 5.15
CA PHE A 8 6.14 -8.14 5.20
C PHE A 8 5.68 -8.43 6.63
N ARG A 9 6.59 -8.85 7.50
CA ARG A 9 6.29 -9.17 8.91
C ARG A 9 5.73 -7.99 9.68
N ARG A 10 6.11 -6.75 9.32
CA ARG A 10 5.63 -5.53 10.00
C ARG A 10 4.11 -5.40 9.93
N HIS A 11 3.48 -5.81 8.83
CA HIS A 11 2.02 -5.76 8.68
C HIS A 11 1.29 -6.77 9.57
N CYS A 12 1.90 -7.94 9.80
CA CYS A 12 1.40 -8.91 10.79
C CYS A 12 1.45 -8.34 12.21
N VAL A 13 2.55 -7.66 12.58
CA VAL A 13 2.65 -6.98 13.89
C VAL A 13 1.57 -5.92 14.04
N VAL A 14 1.35 -5.09 13.02
CA VAL A 14 0.27 -4.09 13.04
C VAL A 14 -1.10 -4.75 13.22
N ALA A 15 -1.36 -5.88 12.55
CA ALA A 15 -2.62 -6.62 12.71
C ALA A 15 -2.84 -7.15 14.14
N GLU A 16 -1.76 -7.57 14.83
CA GLU A 16 -1.81 -8.01 16.22
C GLU A 16 -2.01 -6.84 17.19
N VAL A 17 -1.26 -5.74 17.03
CA VAL A 17 -1.44 -4.51 17.85
C VAL A 17 -2.86 -3.98 17.72
N LEU A 18 -3.42 -4.02 16.51
CA LEU A 18 -4.76 -3.55 16.22
C LEU A 18 -5.84 -4.26 17.05
N LYS A 19 -5.60 -5.49 17.55
CA LYS A 19 -6.56 -6.20 18.41
C LYS A 19 -6.86 -5.47 19.73
N THR A 20 -5.95 -4.59 20.18
CA THR A 20 -6.05 -3.88 21.47
C THR A 20 -6.20 -2.36 21.35
N THR A 21 -6.35 -1.83 20.13
CA THR A 21 -6.44 -0.40 19.85
C THR A 21 -7.56 -0.10 18.86
N ASP A 22 -8.16 1.09 18.88
CA ASP A 22 -9.21 1.44 17.90
C ASP A 22 -8.65 1.80 16.52
N TRP A 23 -7.48 2.43 16.51
CA TRP A 23 -6.76 2.87 15.31
C TRP A 23 -5.26 2.67 15.51
N VAL A 24 -4.55 2.42 14.42
CA VAL A 24 -3.08 2.44 14.36
C VAL A 24 -2.65 3.34 13.21
N LEU A 25 -1.70 4.23 13.49
CA LEU A 25 -0.88 4.88 12.48
C LEU A 25 0.44 4.12 12.41
N PHE A 26 0.67 3.42 11.30
CA PHE A 26 1.96 2.80 11.00
C PHE A 26 2.88 3.85 10.36
N ILE A 27 4.15 3.91 10.78
CA ILE A 27 5.16 4.83 10.26
C ILE A 27 6.53 4.14 10.28
N ASP A 28 7.29 4.24 9.19
CA ASP A 28 8.69 3.82 9.12
C ASP A 28 9.61 4.71 9.96
N ALA A 29 10.71 4.13 10.42
CA ALA A 29 11.66 4.79 11.31
C ALA A 29 12.39 5.98 10.65
N ASP A 30 12.35 6.11 9.33
CA ASP A 30 12.94 7.18 8.54
C ASP A 30 11.94 8.27 8.12
N ILE A 31 10.70 8.24 8.63
CA ILE A 31 9.70 9.28 8.41
C ILE A 31 9.70 10.28 9.57
N GLY A 32 9.88 11.56 9.24
CA GLY A 32 9.81 12.68 10.18
C GLY A 32 8.49 13.44 10.14
N ILE A 33 7.99 13.86 11.32
CA ILE A 33 6.84 14.75 11.44
C ILE A 33 7.29 16.20 11.24
N VAL A 34 6.79 16.84 10.18
CA VAL A 34 7.19 18.21 9.80
C VAL A 34 6.23 19.29 10.30
N ASN A 35 4.97 18.94 10.58
CA ASN A 35 3.95 19.87 11.03
C ASN A 35 3.30 19.39 12.34
N PRO A 36 3.86 19.78 13.51
CA PRO A 36 3.38 19.31 14.81
C PRO A 36 2.09 20.02 15.28
N THR A 37 1.57 20.99 14.54
CA THR A 37 0.35 21.73 14.93
C THR A 37 -0.93 21.12 14.38
N ARG A 38 -0.82 20.10 13.51
CA ARG A 38 -1.95 19.38 12.91
C ARG A 38 -2.18 18.07 13.64
N LEU A 39 -3.45 17.71 13.77
CA LEU A 39 -3.86 16.47 14.42
C LEU A 39 -3.93 15.33 13.41
N ILE A 40 -3.57 14.12 13.83
CA ILE A 40 -3.64 12.95 12.94
C ILE A 40 -5.10 12.61 12.60
N GLU A 41 -6.01 12.91 13.50
CA GLU A 41 -7.45 12.71 13.40
C GLU A 41 -8.04 13.44 12.18
N GLU A 42 -7.41 14.51 11.70
CA GLU A 42 -7.81 15.20 10.47
C GLU A 42 -7.63 14.34 9.21
N PHE A 43 -6.73 13.35 9.28
CA PHE A 43 -6.47 12.39 8.20
C PHE A 43 -7.27 11.09 8.38
N ILE A 44 -8.05 10.96 9.46
CA ILE A 44 -8.95 9.83 9.71
C ILE A 44 -10.30 10.09 9.03
N ASP A 45 -10.80 9.10 8.29
CA ASP A 45 -12.15 9.10 7.73
C ASP A 45 -12.83 7.78 8.06
N THR A 46 -13.80 7.84 8.97
CA THR A 46 -14.42 6.66 9.60
C THR A 46 -15.21 5.77 8.65
N ARG A 47 -15.46 6.25 7.42
CA ARG A 47 -16.05 5.47 6.31
C ARG A 47 -15.11 4.40 5.78
N TYR A 48 -13.81 4.56 6.00
CA TYR A 48 -12.79 3.64 5.51
C TYR A 48 -12.07 2.97 6.68
N ASP A 49 -11.73 1.71 6.48
CA ASP A 49 -11.00 0.87 7.41
C ASP A 49 -9.48 1.02 7.22
N LEU A 50 -9.00 1.22 5.98
CA LEU A 50 -7.60 1.47 5.67
C LEU A 50 -7.43 2.73 4.82
N THR A 51 -6.47 3.56 5.19
CA THR A 51 -6.07 4.76 4.44
C THR A 51 -4.59 4.67 4.08
N PHE A 52 -4.34 4.48 2.79
CA PHE A 52 -3.02 4.62 2.16
C PHE A 52 -2.89 5.99 1.50
N TYR A 53 -1.74 6.26 0.89
CA TYR A 53 -1.50 7.51 0.17
C TYR A 53 -0.56 7.30 -1.03
N ASP A 54 -0.68 8.17 -2.01
CA ASP A 54 0.23 8.25 -3.15
C ASP A 54 1.56 8.85 -2.69
N ARG A 55 2.69 8.18 -2.97
CA ARG A 55 4.03 8.75 -2.71
C ARG A 55 4.21 10.01 -3.57
N PHE A 56 4.86 11.02 -3.00
CA PHE A 56 5.04 12.32 -3.65
C PHE A 56 5.78 12.22 -5.01
N CYS A 57 6.95 11.57 -5.04
CA CYS A 57 7.85 11.55 -6.20
C CYS A 57 7.65 10.39 -7.19
N SER A 58 6.75 9.44 -6.91
CA SER A 58 6.55 8.25 -7.75
C SER A 58 5.06 8.00 -8.02
N TRP A 59 4.78 6.86 -8.68
CA TRP A 59 3.42 6.34 -8.87
C TRP A 59 2.99 5.39 -7.74
N GLU A 60 3.86 5.20 -6.74
CA GLU A 60 3.63 4.26 -5.65
C GLU A 60 2.41 4.63 -4.81
N VAL A 61 1.66 3.61 -4.40
CA VAL A 61 1.01 3.64 -3.10
C VAL A 61 2.09 3.39 -2.05
N ALA A 62 2.35 4.38 -1.21
CA ALA A 62 3.44 4.31 -0.26
C ALA A 62 3.14 3.32 0.87
N MET A 63 4.12 2.46 1.18
CA MET A 63 4.02 1.48 2.27
C MET A 63 4.77 1.85 3.54
N GLY A 64 5.42 3.01 3.54
CA GLY A 64 6.13 3.52 4.72
C GLY A 64 5.22 4.14 5.78
N SER A 65 3.96 4.46 5.46
CA SER A 65 2.96 4.78 6.50
C SER A 65 1.54 4.48 6.02
N TYR A 66 0.62 4.28 6.96
CA TYR A 66 -0.81 4.16 6.69
C TYR A 66 -1.61 4.26 7.99
N ILE A 67 -2.88 4.65 7.88
CA ILE A 67 -3.82 4.66 9.00
C ILE A 67 -4.75 3.46 8.84
N VAL A 68 -4.95 2.71 9.92
CA VAL A 68 -5.83 1.54 9.92
C VAL A 68 -6.76 1.53 11.13
N LYS A 69 -8.04 1.28 10.88
CA LYS A 69 -9.11 1.11 11.86
C LYS A 69 -9.20 -0.33 12.31
N ASN A 70 -9.52 -0.55 13.58
CA ASN A 70 -9.70 -1.89 14.14
C ASN A 70 -11.00 -2.55 13.69
N THR A 71 -10.94 -3.23 12.55
CA THR A 71 -12.02 -4.07 12.04
C THR A 71 -11.51 -5.47 11.71
N GLN A 72 -12.43 -6.44 11.62
CA GLN A 72 -12.07 -7.77 11.14
C GLN A 72 -11.49 -7.73 9.73
N PHE A 73 -11.99 -6.82 8.89
CA PHE A 73 -11.47 -6.62 7.54
C PHE A 73 -10.02 -6.13 7.56
N SER A 74 -9.69 -5.10 8.34
CA SER A 74 -8.32 -4.59 8.45
C SER A 74 -7.32 -5.64 8.91
N ARG A 75 -7.65 -6.40 9.94
CA ARG A 75 -6.76 -7.45 10.46
C ARG A 75 -6.52 -8.53 9.41
N SER A 76 -7.59 -9.01 8.75
CA SER A 76 -7.46 -9.98 7.67
C SER A 76 -6.68 -9.44 6.48
N PHE A 77 -6.91 -8.19 6.09
CA PHE A 77 -6.20 -7.52 4.99
C PHE A 77 -4.69 -7.48 5.27
N LEU A 78 -4.28 -7.02 6.46
CA LEU A 78 -2.86 -6.92 6.82
C LEU A 78 -2.17 -8.29 6.98
N LEU A 79 -2.87 -9.29 7.53
CA LEU A 79 -2.35 -10.65 7.63
C LEU A 79 -2.19 -11.30 6.25
N ASN A 80 -3.18 -11.11 5.37
CA ASN A 80 -3.11 -11.60 3.99
C ASN A 80 -2.00 -10.89 3.20
N PHE A 81 -1.82 -9.59 3.41
CA PHE A 81 -0.71 -8.86 2.79
C PHE A 81 0.64 -9.34 3.31
N ALA A 82 0.79 -9.60 4.61
CA ALA A 82 2.00 -10.19 5.17
C ALA A 82 2.32 -11.57 4.54
N ASN A 83 1.29 -12.37 4.26
CA ASN A 83 1.45 -13.66 3.56
C ASN A 83 1.66 -13.52 2.05
N PHE A 84 1.45 -12.33 1.47
CA PHE A 84 1.64 -12.09 0.04
C PHE A 84 3.11 -12.18 -0.38
N GLU A 85 4.04 -12.20 0.58
CA GLU A 85 5.45 -12.50 0.34
C GLU A 85 5.67 -13.79 -0.48
N THR A 86 4.79 -14.79 -0.35
CA THR A 86 4.89 -16.04 -1.12
C THR A 86 4.51 -15.90 -2.60
N HIS A 87 4.05 -14.72 -3.03
CA HIS A 87 3.62 -14.42 -4.40
C HIS A 87 4.60 -13.48 -5.13
N LEU A 88 5.74 -13.17 -4.51
CA LEU A 88 6.75 -12.32 -5.10
C LEU A 88 7.46 -13.02 -6.27
N PRO A 89 7.83 -12.28 -7.32
CA PRO A 89 8.69 -12.83 -8.36
C PRO A 89 10.13 -12.96 -7.86
N ASP A 90 10.91 -13.86 -8.48
CA ASP A 90 12.34 -14.03 -8.19
C ASP A 90 13.23 -12.86 -8.69
N SER A 91 12.62 -11.89 -9.37
CA SER A 91 13.25 -10.67 -9.92
C SER A 91 13.33 -9.54 -8.88
N PHE A 92 13.89 -8.38 -9.27
CA PHE A 92 13.87 -7.20 -8.41
C PHE A 92 12.42 -6.73 -8.20
N HIS A 93 11.88 -6.94 -7.00
CA HIS A 93 10.44 -6.78 -6.76
C HIS A 93 10.06 -5.62 -5.83
N GLY A 94 11.02 -4.91 -5.21
CA GLY A 94 10.74 -3.75 -4.35
C GLY A 94 10.13 -4.07 -2.98
N SER A 95 10.24 -5.31 -2.52
CA SER A 95 9.62 -5.82 -1.28
C SER A 95 8.12 -5.50 -1.18
N ASP A 96 7.62 -5.12 -0.01
CA ASP A 96 6.22 -4.82 0.24
C ASP A 96 5.74 -3.54 -0.46
N ASN A 97 6.60 -2.52 -0.60
CA ASN A 97 6.29 -1.33 -1.42
C ASN A 97 5.95 -1.69 -2.87
N GLY A 98 6.69 -2.60 -3.51
CA GLY A 98 6.33 -3.08 -4.83
C GLY A 98 5.04 -3.90 -4.78
N ALA A 99 4.98 -4.88 -3.86
CA ALA A 99 3.90 -5.86 -3.80
C ALA A 99 2.53 -5.29 -3.46
N ILE A 100 2.42 -4.16 -2.74
CA ILE A 100 1.13 -3.57 -2.39
C ILE A 100 0.29 -3.26 -3.64
N HIS A 101 0.93 -2.96 -4.78
CA HIS A 101 0.24 -2.66 -6.04
C HIS A 101 -0.54 -3.87 -6.54
N ALA A 102 0.12 -5.02 -6.68
CA ALA A 102 -0.54 -6.29 -7.02
C ALA A 102 -1.61 -6.63 -5.98
N TYR A 103 -1.27 -6.52 -4.69
CA TYR A 103 -2.17 -6.90 -3.61
C TYR A 103 -3.46 -6.07 -3.60
N LEU A 104 -3.37 -4.75 -3.79
CA LEU A 104 -4.53 -3.87 -3.89
C LEU A 104 -5.39 -4.21 -5.11
N LEU A 105 -4.79 -4.44 -6.27
CA LEU A 105 -5.53 -4.81 -7.47
C LEU A 105 -6.27 -6.14 -7.25
N GLU A 106 -5.57 -7.18 -6.79
CA GLU A 106 -6.16 -8.52 -6.62
C GLU A 106 -7.21 -8.58 -5.51
N THR A 107 -7.06 -7.77 -4.46
CA THR A 107 -7.98 -7.75 -3.32
C THR A 107 -9.19 -6.86 -3.57
N LEU A 108 -9.01 -5.70 -4.20
CA LEU A 108 -10.04 -4.66 -4.31
C LEU A 108 -10.72 -4.63 -5.69
N MET A 109 -10.07 -5.14 -6.72
CA MET A 109 -10.58 -5.20 -8.10
C MET A 109 -10.21 -6.53 -8.79
N PRO A 110 -10.62 -7.69 -8.23
CA PRO A 110 -10.21 -9.00 -8.74
C PRO A 110 -10.58 -9.23 -10.22
N GLU A 111 -11.66 -8.62 -10.70
CA GLU A 111 -12.11 -8.72 -12.09
C GLU A 111 -11.09 -8.09 -13.07
N SER A 112 -10.38 -7.04 -12.65
CA SER A 112 -9.36 -6.36 -13.46
C SER A 112 -8.00 -7.06 -13.42
N ARG A 113 -7.84 -8.15 -12.66
CA ARG A 113 -6.56 -8.89 -12.56
C ARG A 113 -6.04 -9.35 -13.93
N ARG A 114 -6.94 -9.77 -14.83
CA ARG A 114 -6.55 -10.24 -16.17
C ARG A 114 -5.95 -9.14 -17.03
N GLU A 115 -6.36 -7.89 -16.80
CA GLU A 115 -5.84 -6.72 -17.50
C GLU A 115 -4.38 -6.44 -17.10
N ALA A 116 -3.95 -6.87 -15.92
CA ALA A 116 -2.61 -6.64 -15.38
C ALA A 116 -1.53 -7.61 -15.84
N HIS A 117 -1.81 -8.52 -16.79
CA HIS A 117 -0.82 -9.50 -17.25
C HIS A 117 0.48 -8.85 -17.76
N VAL A 118 0.39 -7.72 -18.47
CA VAL A 118 1.58 -6.96 -18.91
C VAL A 118 2.34 -6.38 -17.71
N CYS A 119 1.63 -5.82 -16.74
CA CYS A 119 2.26 -5.28 -15.53
C CYS A 119 3.01 -6.37 -14.77
N TYR A 120 2.40 -7.53 -14.58
CA TYR A 120 3.06 -8.68 -13.95
C TYR A 120 4.26 -9.17 -14.76
N SER A 121 4.19 -9.16 -16.09
CA SER A 121 5.35 -9.50 -16.93
C SER A 121 6.52 -8.53 -16.69
N ILE A 122 6.26 -7.23 -16.56
CA ILE A 122 7.28 -6.22 -16.23
C ILE A 122 7.87 -6.53 -14.84
N TRP A 123 7.02 -6.79 -13.85
CA TRP A 123 7.48 -7.10 -12.49
C TRP A 123 8.36 -8.35 -12.44
N HIS A 124 7.96 -9.43 -13.12
CA HIS A 124 8.71 -10.69 -13.22
C HIS A 124 10.06 -10.58 -13.94
N GLN A 125 10.27 -9.53 -14.74
CA GLN A 125 11.51 -9.29 -15.49
C GLN A 125 12.33 -8.12 -14.92
N SER A 126 11.82 -7.48 -13.87
CA SER A 126 12.40 -6.29 -13.27
C SER A 126 13.83 -6.52 -12.77
N THR A 127 14.72 -5.59 -13.13
CA THR A 127 16.14 -5.64 -12.76
C THR A 127 16.53 -4.54 -11.78
N GLY A 128 15.65 -3.58 -11.54
CA GLY A 128 15.91 -2.44 -10.66
C GLY A 128 14.71 -1.50 -10.49
N PHE A 129 14.96 -0.33 -9.92
CA PHE A 129 13.90 0.63 -9.59
C PHE A 129 13.17 1.21 -10.81
N ASP A 130 13.83 1.37 -11.95
CA ASP A 130 13.19 1.89 -13.16
C ASP A 130 12.10 0.93 -13.67
N ASP A 131 12.40 -0.37 -13.72
CA ASP A 131 11.45 -1.41 -14.10
C ASP A 131 10.32 -1.53 -13.06
N LEU A 132 10.67 -1.42 -11.77
CA LEU A 132 9.70 -1.43 -10.68
C LEU A 132 8.72 -0.26 -10.78
N PHE A 133 9.21 0.97 -11.01
CA PHE A 133 8.36 2.15 -11.18
C PHE A 133 7.47 2.04 -12.41
N LEU A 134 7.96 1.40 -13.49
CA LEU A 134 7.14 1.10 -14.66
C LEU A 134 6.02 0.11 -14.33
N TYR A 135 6.32 -0.95 -13.58
CA TYR A 135 5.32 -1.90 -13.07
C TYR A 135 4.25 -1.21 -12.21
N GLU A 136 4.68 -0.38 -11.26
CA GLU A 136 3.78 0.36 -10.37
C GLU A 136 2.87 1.27 -11.18
N ALA A 137 3.44 2.08 -12.09
CA ALA A 137 2.66 2.94 -12.98
C ALA A 137 1.67 2.14 -13.84
N CYS A 138 2.07 0.96 -14.32
CA CYS A 138 1.21 0.05 -15.07
C CYS A 138 0.00 -0.41 -14.23
N ILE A 139 0.20 -0.92 -13.01
CA ILE A 139 -0.91 -1.32 -12.13
C ILE A 139 -1.81 -0.12 -11.80
N ARG A 140 -1.21 1.04 -11.55
CA ARG A 140 -1.94 2.28 -11.26
C ARG A 140 -2.78 2.75 -12.43
N SER A 141 -2.36 2.49 -13.67
CA SER A 141 -3.16 2.77 -14.87
C SER A 141 -4.44 1.93 -14.93
N ILE A 142 -4.38 0.68 -14.46
CA ILE A 142 -5.53 -0.24 -14.40
C ILE A 142 -6.49 0.15 -13.28
N LEU A 143 -5.96 0.50 -12.10
CA LEU A 143 -6.76 1.11 -11.01
C LEU A 143 -7.38 2.46 -11.43
N GLY A 144 -6.82 3.10 -12.46
CA GLY A 144 -7.31 4.33 -13.05
C GLY A 144 -7.36 5.49 -12.05
N SER A 145 -8.43 6.26 -12.08
CA SER A 145 -8.68 7.37 -11.14
C SER A 145 -9.34 6.93 -9.83
N GLN A 146 -9.66 5.64 -9.68
CA GLN A 146 -10.32 5.09 -8.50
C GLN A 146 -9.37 5.14 -7.31
N ARG A 147 -9.85 5.74 -6.22
CA ARG A 147 -9.08 5.93 -4.98
C ARG A 147 -9.84 5.47 -3.74
N ASN A 148 -11.15 5.24 -3.88
CA ASN A 148 -12.04 4.81 -2.81
C ASN A 148 -12.61 3.45 -3.21
N PHE A 149 -12.45 2.47 -2.34
CA PHE A 149 -12.79 1.07 -2.55
C PHE A 149 -13.54 0.57 -1.32
N GLU A 150 -14.84 0.84 -1.20
CA GLU A 150 -15.67 0.53 -0.02
C GLU A 150 -14.99 0.84 1.33
N LYS A 151 -14.14 -0.07 1.84
CA LYS A 151 -13.38 -0.02 3.08
C LYS A 151 -11.93 0.50 2.96
N VAL A 152 -11.38 0.66 1.77
CA VAL A 152 -10.00 1.13 1.57
C VAL A 152 -10.00 2.44 0.81
N ARG A 153 -9.15 3.40 1.20
CA ARG A 153 -8.90 4.61 0.41
C ARG A 153 -7.41 4.86 0.19
N ILE A 154 -7.11 5.59 -0.89
CA ILE A 154 -5.77 6.05 -1.25
C ILE A 154 -5.82 7.57 -1.41
N VAL A 155 -5.20 8.29 -0.47
CA VAL A 155 -5.14 9.76 -0.48
C VAL A 155 -4.18 10.23 -1.57
N ARG A 156 -4.62 11.22 -2.34
CA ARG A 156 -3.79 11.82 -3.40
C ARG A 156 -2.68 12.65 -2.80
N LYS A 157 -1.52 12.66 -3.47
CA LYS A 157 -0.53 13.72 -3.28
C LYS A 157 -1.16 15.08 -3.61
N VAL A 158 -0.90 16.07 -2.77
CA VAL A 158 -1.31 17.45 -3.03
C VAL A 158 -0.47 17.99 -4.18
N ASN A 159 -1.12 18.43 -5.26
CA ASN A 159 -0.44 19.20 -6.30
C ASN A 159 -0.14 20.60 -5.72
N LEU A 160 1.06 20.79 -5.19
CA LEU A 160 1.55 22.10 -4.75
C LEU A 160 1.76 23.10 -5.91
N LEU A 161 1.38 22.73 -7.14
CA LEU A 161 1.57 23.53 -8.37
C LEU A 161 0.26 24.10 -8.95
N VAL A 162 -0.84 24.12 -8.20
CA VAL A 162 -1.99 24.96 -8.57
C VAL A 162 -2.09 26.08 -7.53
N PRO A 163 -1.53 27.26 -7.81
CA PRO A 163 -1.91 28.46 -7.08
C PRO A 163 -3.40 28.72 -7.36
N GLU A 164 -4.16 29.03 -6.31
CA GLU A 164 -5.45 29.72 -6.46
C GLU A 164 -5.27 31.06 -7.19
#